data_AF-A0A8H4CM38-F1
#
_entry.id   AF-A0A8H4CM38-F1
#
_cell.length_a   1.000
_cell.length_b   1.000
_cell.length_c   1.000
_cell.angle_alpha   90.00
_cell.angle_beta   90.00
_cell.angle_gamma   90.00
#
_symmetry.space_group_name_H-M   'P 1'
#
loop_
_entity.id
_entity.type
_entity.pdbx_description
1 polymer ?
#
loop_
_entity_poly.entity_id
_entity_poly.type
_entity_poly.pdbx_seq_one_letter_code
_entity_poly.pdbx_strand_id
1 'polypeptide(L)'
;MSFLGLDIAQKGLSLYTVSYPSPEASSAPPRSRWRQVPAAVASIMAAHTYASIASGKLYDVANPRKLNDVVAADEKLNKIIKARIFRAEAAAANGFETLGLYAAGVVAANVAGVDPRFVNTISFSYIGLRILYNIVYIRLQDNRNWAPVRSLSWILSIACTFTLYFTAASKFASA
;
A
#
# COMPACT_ATOMS: atom_id res chain seq x y z
N MET A 1 36.41 -31.94 -22.89
CA MET A 1 35.76 -30.75 -23.48
C MET A 1 34.86 -30.15 -22.44
N SER A 2 35.12 -28.89 -22.09
CA SER A 2 34.53 -28.17 -20.96
C SER A 2 33.04 -27.92 -21.18
N PHE A 3 32.19 -28.45 -20.29
CA PHE A 3 30.78 -28.04 -20.16
C PHE A 3 30.67 -26.78 -19.27
N LEU A 4 31.47 -25.76 -19.57
CA LEU A 4 31.47 -24.47 -18.86
C LEU A 4 30.09 -23.79 -18.92
N GLY A 5 29.27 -24.08 -19.95
CA GLY A 5 27.95 -23.48 -20.14
C GLY A 5 26.83 -24.09 -19.29
N LEU A 6 26.93 -25.37 -18.91
CA LEU A 6 25.90 -26.05 -18.10
C LEU A 6 26.00 -25.69 -16.61
N ASP A 7 27.22 -25.47 -16.10
CA ASP A 7 27.45 -25.08 -14.70
C ASP A 7 27.00 -23.63 -14.43
N ILE A 8 27.17 -22.73 -15.41
CA ILE A 8 26.63 -21.35 -15.33
C ILE A 8 25.10 -21.36 -15.42
N ALA A 9 24.52 -22.23 -16.27
CA ALA A 9 23.07 -22.39 -16.34
C ALA A 9 22.51 -22.98 -15.03
N GLN A 10 23.16 -23.97 -14.40
CA GLN A 10 22.74 -24.52 -13.12
C GLN A 10 22.93 -23.55 -11.96
N LYS A 11 24.04 -22.81 -11.89
CA LYS A 11 24.26 -21.77 -10.87
C LYS A 11 23.31 -20.58 -11.07
N GLY A 12 23.02 -20.22 -12.31
CA GLY A 12 22.00 -19.23 -12.66
C GLY A 12 20.59 -19.68 -12.27
N LEU A 13 20.25 -20.95 -12.54
CA LEU A 13 18.96 -21.53 -12.16
C LEU A 13 18.83 -21.69 -10.63
N SER A 14 19.93 -22.02 -9.94
CA SER A 14 20.00 -22.12 -8.47
C SER A 14 19.72 -20.79 -7.76
N LEU A 15 20.00 -19.65 -8.40
CA LEU A 15 19.62 -18.33 -7.89
C LEU A 15 18.12 -18.05 -8.03
N TYR A 16 17.41 -18.77 -8.91
CA TYR A 16 15.96 -18.72 -9.08
C TYR A 16 15.23 -19.86 -8.36
N THR A 17 15.92 -20.92 -7.94
CA THR A 17 15.36 -21.91 -7.03
C THR A 17 15.41 -21.34 -5.62
N VAL A 18 14.42 -20.50 -5.29
CA VAL A 18 14.04 -20.31 -3.89
C VAL A 18 13.76 -21.72 -3.35
N SER A 19 14.62 -22.21 -2.45
CA SER A 19 14.39 -23.47 -1.75
C SER A 19 13.07 -23.35 -0.99
N TYR A 20 12.00 -23.83 -1.62
CA TYR A 20 10.76 -24.09 -0.90
C TYR A 20 11.09 -25.25 0.05
N PRO A 21 10.92 -25.07 1.37
CA PRO A 21 11.00 -26.20 2.27
C PRO A 21 10.03 -27.28 1.76
N SER A 22 10.48 -28.53 1.80
CA SER A 22 9.72 -29.68 1.33
C SER A 22 8.29 -29.64 1.88
N PRO A 23 7.27 -30.13 1.14
CA PRO A 23 5.86 -30.01 1.53
C PRO A 23 5.49 -30.76 2.82
N GLU A 24 6.44 -31.39 3.50
CA GLU A 24 6.20 -32.41 4.52
C GLU A 24 6.36 -31.93 5.98
N ALA A 25 6.66 -30.66 6.25
CA ALA A 25 6.84 -30.22 7.65
C ALA A 25 6.47 -28.75 7.92
N SER A 26 5.27 -28.30 7.55
CA SER A 26 4.45 -27.41 8.40
C SER A 26 3.09 -27.18 7.74
N SER A 27 2.03 -27.21 8.56
CA SER A 27 0.67 -26.84 8.19
C SER A 27 0.64 -25.65 7.23
N ALA A 28 -0.14 -25.78 6.14
CA ALA A 28 -0.39 -24.76 5.11
C ALA A 28 -0.07 -23.32 5.56
N PRO A 29 0.65 -22.51 4.74
CA PRO A 29 1.04 -21.16 5.12
C PRO A 29 -0.20 -20.40 5.64
N PRO A 30 -0.08 -19.65 6.75
CA PRO A 30 -1.23 -19.01 7.36
C PRO A 30 -2.05 -18.29 6.29
N ARG A 31 -3.35 -18.60 6.17
CA ARG A 31 -4.26 -18.03 5.15
C ARG A 31 -4.31 -16.50 5.16
N SER A 32 -3.67 -15.84 6.13
CA SER A 32 -3.50 -14.40 6.25
C SER A 32 -2.40 -13.81 5.36
N ARG A 33 -1.46 -14.62 4.83
CA ARG A 33 -0.22 -14.15 4.16
C ARG A 33 -0.44 -13.20 2.98
N TRP A 34 -1.61 -13.25 2.34
CA TRP A 34 -1.91 -12.52 1.10
C TRP A 34 -3.03 -11.49 1.22
N ARG A 35 -3.55 -11.25 2.45
CA ARG A 35 -4.73 -10.40 2.66
C ARG A 35 -4.39 -8.91 2.80
N GLN A 36 -3.13 -8.58 3.06
CA GLN A 36 -2.74 -7.22 3.42
C GLN A 36 -2.72 -6.29 2.20
N VAL A 37 -2.31 -6.78 1.02
CA VAL A 37 -2.33 -5.98 -0.22
C VAL A 37 -3.77 -5.63 -0.64
N PRO A 38 -4.73 -6.57 -0.72
CA PRO A 38 -6.13 -6.21 -0.96
C PRO A 38 -6.71 -5.26 0.09
N ALA A 39 -6.35 -5.44 1.37
CA ALA A 39 -6.79 -4.54 2.44
C ALA A 39 -6.21 -3.12 2.29
N ALA A 40 -4.98 -2.98 1.83
CA ALA A 40 -4.38 -1.69 1.49
C ALA A 40 -5.09 -1.03 0.30
N VAL A 41 -5.42 -1.80 -0.74
CA VAL A 41 -6.23 -1.28 -1.87
C VAL A 41 -7.58 -0.79 -1.38
N ALA A 42 -8.26 -1.56 -0.52
CA ALA A 42 -9.54 -1.15 0.04
C ALA A 42 -9.47 0.16 0.84
N SER A 43 -8.38 0.37 1.62
CA SER A 43 -8.21 1.60 2.39
C SER A 43 -7.96 2.83 1.49
N ILE A 44 -7.28 2.66 0.35
CA ILE A 44 -7.08 3.70 -0.67
C ILE A 44 -8.41 4.00 -1.37
N MET A 45 -9.12 2.96 -1.81
CA MET A 45 -10.42 3.07 -2.46
C MET A 45 -11.45 3.77 -1.57
N ALA A 46 -11.39 3.58 -0.25
CA ALA A 46 -12.30 4.27 0.68
C ALA A 46 -12.23 5.81 0.58
N ALA A 47 -11.05 6.38 0.29
CA ALA A 47 -10.92 7.83 0.07
C ALA A 47 -11.61 8.26 -1.23
N HIS A 48 -11.39 7.52 -2.33
CA HIS A 48 -12.07 7.76 -3.61
C HIS A 48 -13.59 7.61 -3.50
N THR A 49 -14.06 6.57 -2.80
CA THR A 49 -15.48 6.34 -2.54
C THR A 49 -16.08 7.49 -1.74
N TYR A 50 -15.36 8.03 -0.74
CA TYR A 50 -15.81 9.22 -0.02
C TYR A 50 -15.95 10.43 -0.96
N ALA A 51 -14.98 10.69 -1.84
CA ALA A 51 -15.06 11.78 -2.81
C ALA A 51 -16.27 11.64 -3.74
N SER A 52 -16.50 10.42 -4.24
CA SER A 52 -17.61 10.09 -5.13
C SER A 52 -18.98 10.28 -4.45
N ILE A 53 -19.12 9.85 -3.19
CA ILE A 53 -20.36 10.03 -2.43
C ILE A 53 -20.57 11.51 -2.08
N ALA A 54 -19.52 12.21 -1.63
CA ALA A 54 -19.61 13.60 -1.19
C ALA A 54 -19.90 14.58 -2.34
N SER A 55 -19.57 14.21 -3.58
CA SER A 55 -19.86 15.00 -4.78
C SER A 55 -21.28 14.77 -5.33
N GLY A 56 -21.96 13.70 -4.90
CA GLY A 56 -23.37 13.46 -5.22
C GLY A 56 -23.63 13.44 -6.73
N LYS A 57 -24.52 14.33 -7.21
CA LYS A 57 -24.88 14.43 -8.64
C LYS A 57 -23.73 14.93 -9.54
N LEU A 58 -22.68 15.50 -8.96
CA LEU A 58 -21.51 15.95 -9.71
C LEU A 58 -20.59 14.79 -10.12
N TYR A 59 -20.77 13.60 -9.53
CA TYR A 59 -20.01 12.41 -9.89
C TYR A 59 -20.59 11.76 -11.15
N ASP A 60 -19.94 11.98 -12.30
CA ASP A 60 -20.26 11.30 -13.55
C ASP A 60 -19.49 9.98 -13.66
N VAL A 61 -20.21 8.86 -13.61
CA VAL A 61 -19.63 7.51 -13.74
C VAL A 61 -19.07 7.25 -15.14
N ALA A 62 -19.56 7.94 -16.18
CA ALA A 62 -19.00 7.85 -17.52
C ALA A 62 -17.68 8.61 -17.66
N ASN A 63 -17.46 9.65 -16.85
CA ASN A 63 -16.26 10.50 -16.89
C ASN A 63 -15.67 10.75 -15.48
N PRO A 64 -15.32 9.70 -14.71
CA PRO A 64 -15.01 9.83 -13.28
C PRO A 64 -13.75 10.67 -13.01
N ARG A 65 -12.85 10.79 -14.00
CA ARG A 65 -11.60 11.57 -13.88
C ARG A 65 -11.82 13.09 -13.97
N LYS A 66 -12.99 13.54 -14.45
CA LYS A 66 -13.34 14.97 -14.53
C LYS A 66 -13.94 15.51 -13.23
N LEU A 67 -14.05 14.69 -12.19
CA LEU A 67 -14.68 15.06 -10.92
C LEU A 67 -14.09 16.36 -10.36
N ASN A 68 -12.76 16.50 -10.34
CA ASN A 68 -12.11 17.68 -9.80
C ASN A 68 -12.48 18.96 -10.56
N ASP A 69 -12.58 18.89 -11.90
CA ASP A 69 -12.93 20.04 -12.74
C ASP A 69 -14.39 20.46 -12.51
N VAL A 70 -15.30 19.48 -12.47
CA VAL A 70 -16.74 19.70 -12.22
C VAL A 70 -16.97 20.27 -10.83
N VAL A 71 -16.31 19.69 -9.82
CA VAL A 71 -16.37 20.18 -8.44
C VAL A 71 -15.79 21.58 -8.36
N ALA A 72 -14.66 21.88 -9.01
CA ALA A 72 -14.06 23.20 -9.03
C ALA A 72 -15.02 24.27 -9.60
N ALA A 73 -15.73 23.96 -10.68
CA ALA A 73 -16.68 24.86 -11.33
C ALA A 73 -17.97 25.10 -10.54
N ASP A 74 -18.34 24.22 -9.59
CA ASP A 74 -19.58 24.37 -8.83
C ASP A 74 -19.47 25.44 -7.72
N GLU A 75 -20.24 26.53 -7.86
CA GLU A 75 -20.29 27.63 -6.88
C GLU A 75 -21.26 27.38 -5.71
N LYS A 76 -22.21 26.46 -5.88
CA LYS A 76 -23.26 26.15 -4.90
C LYS A 76 -22.76 25.20 -3.82
N LEU A 77 -21.75 24.40 -4.13
CA LEU A 77 -21.17 23.43 -3.21
C LEU A 77 -20.47 24.12 -2.04
N ASN A 78 -20.77 23.66 -0.82
CA ASN A 78 -20.14 24.17 0.39
C ASN A 78 -18.60 24.09 0.30
N LYS A 79 -17.92 25.21 0.61
CA LYS A 79 -16.44 25.34 0.53
C LYS A 79 -15.69 24.26 1.32
N ILE A 80 -16.18 23.87 2.50
CA ILE A 80 -15.57 22.82 3.32
C ILE A 80 -15.72 21.48 2.62
N ILE A 81 -16.93 21.12 2.18
CA ILE A 81 -17.17 19.85 1.47
C ILE A 81 -16.31 19.77 0.20
N LYS A 82 -16.27 20.86 -0.58
CA LYS A 82 -15.42 21.02 -1.76
C LYS A 82 -13.95 20.73 -1.45
N ALA A 83 -13.40 21.35 -0.40
CA ALA A 83 -12.02 21.11 0.03
C ALA A 83 -11.80 19.65 0.47
N ARG A 84 -12.76 19.02 1.15
CA ARG A 84 -12.67 17.62 1.57
C ARG A 84 -12.68 16.65 0.37
N ILE A 85 -13.44 16.93 -0.69
CA ILE A 85 -13.43 16.14 -1.93
C ILE A 85 -12.05 16.20 -2.57
N PHE A 86 -11.49 17.40 -2.75
CA PHE A 86 -10.14 17.54 -3.32
C PHE A 86 -9.07 16.82 -2.49
N ARG A 87 -9.14 16.90 -1.16
CA ARG A 87 -8.21 16.17 -0.28
C ARG A 87 -8.40 14.65 -0.38
N ALA A 88 -9.63 14.18 -0.58
CA ALA A 88 -9.92 12.76 -0.71
C ALA A 88 -9.38 12.18 -2.03
N GLU A 89 -9.56 12.89 -3.15
CA GLU A 89 -8.93 12.53 -4.43
C GLU A 89 -7.41 12.55 -4.33
N ALA A 90 -6.83 13.59 -3.71
CA ALA A 90 -5.39 13.66 -3.48
C ALA A 90 -4.88 12.53 -2.57
N ALA A 91 -5.65 12.14 -1.55
CA ALA A 91 -5.30 11.03 -0.66
C ALA A 91 -5.33 9.68 -1.39
N ALA A 92 -6.33 9.47 -2.27
CA ALA A 92 -6.44 8.28 -3.10
C ALA A 92 -5.26 8.19 -4.08
N ALA A 93 -4.96 9.26 -4.81
CA ALA A 93 -3.82 9.34 -5.72
C ALA A 93 -2.50 9.01 -4.99
N ASN A 94 -2.25 9.64 -3.84
CA ASN A 94 -1.06 9.35 -3.03
C ASN A 94 -1.00 7.89 -2.55
N GLY A 95 -2.15 7.29 -2.25
CA GLY A 95 -2.24 5.87 -1.94
C GLY A 95 -1.75 5.01 -3.09
N PHE A 96 -2.25 5.25 -4.30
CA PHE A 96 -1.85 4.48 -5.49
C PHE A 96 -0.38 4.67 -5.87
N GLU A 97 0.20 5.87 -5.71
CA GLU A 97 1.62 6.13 -5.93
C GLU A 97 2.54 5.26 -5.07
N THR A 98 2.12 4.97 -3.83
CA THR A 98 2.94 4.23 -2.84
C THR A 98 2.56 2.76 -2.72
N LEU A 99 1.41 2.35 -3.25
CA LEU A 99 0.89 0.99 -3.18
C LEU A 99 1.85 -0.02 -3.81
N GLY A 100 2.42 0.29 -4.97
CA GLY A 100 3.36 -0.60 -5.66
C GLY A 100 4.59 -0.91 -4.81
N LEU A 101 5.17 0.13 -4.20
CA LEU A 101 6.32 -0.01 -3.31
C LEU A 101 5.98 -0.86 -2.07
N TYR A 102 4.81 -0.65 -1.47
CA TYR A 102 4.34 -1.45 -0.33
C TYR A 102 4.11 -2.92 -0.72
N ALA A 103 3.39 -3.17 -1.81
CA ALA A 103 3.08 -4.52 -2.26
C ALA A 103 4.35 -5.32 -2.59
N ALA A 104 5.32 -4.71 -3.26
CA ALA A 104 6.61 -5.33 -3.53
C ALA A 104 7.40 -5.63 -2.24
N GLY A 105 7.32 -4.78 -1.22
CA GLY A 105 7.95 -5.03 0.09
C GLY A 105 7.33 -6.22 0.82
N VAL A 106 5.99 -6.35 0.79
CA VAL A 106 5.28 -7.51 1.36
C VAL A 106 5.68 -8.80 0.64
N VAL A 107 5.75 -8.78 -0.69
CA VAL A 107 6.18 -9.95 -1.48
C VAL A 107 7.63 -10.29 -1.17
N ALA A 108 8.55 -9.32 -1.16
CA ALA A 108 9.96 -9.53 -0.85
C ALA A 108 10.16 -10.18 0.53
N ALA A 109 9.50 -9.67 1.57
CA ALA A 109 9.59 -10.22 2.91
C ALA A 109 9.04 -11.66 3.01
N ASN A 110 7.95 -11.96 2.29
CA ASN A 110 7.39 -13.30 2.25
C ASN A 110 8.29 -14.29 1.49
N VAL A 111 8.87 -13.88 0.36
CA VAL A 111 9.79 -14.71 -0.43
C VAL A 111 11.09 -14.95 0.33
N ALA A 112 11.59 -13.96 1.08
CA ALA A 112 12.76 -14.09 1.94
C ALA A 112 12.55 -14.99 3.17
N GLY A 113 11.34 -15.50 3.40
CA GLY A 113 11.04 -16.34 4.56
C GLY A 113 11.06 -15.59 5.90
N VAL A 114 10.76 -14.28 5.90
CA VAL A 114 10.53 -13.52 7.14
C VAL A 114 9.34 -14.13 7.89
N ASP A 115 9.39 -14.11 9.23
CA ASP A 115 8.30 -14.60 10.08
C ASP A 115 6.94 -13.97 9.64
N PRO A 116 5.95 -14.79 9.25
CA PRO A 116 4.63 -14.30 8.85
C PRO A 116 3.94 -13.41 9.90
N ARG A 117 4.17 -13.65 11.20
CA ARG A 117 3.57 -12.81 12.26
C ARG A 117 4.13 -11.40 12.18
N PHE A 118 5.44 -11.27 12.03
CA PHE A 118 6.11 -9.97 11.86
C PHE A 118 5.63 -9.24 10.60
N VAL A 119 5.61 -9.93 9.45
CA VAL A 119 5.13 -9.35 8.18
C VAL A 119 3.68 -8.85 8.30
N ASN A 120 2.81 -9.63 8.96
CA ASN A 120 1.43 -9.24 9.21
C ASN A 120 1.34 -8.01 10.11
N THR A 121 2.08 -7.96 11.22
CA THR A 121 2.07 -6.81 12.13
C THR A 121 2.51 -5.54 11.43
N ILE A 122 3.64 -5.56 10.70
CA ILE A 122 4.13 -4.38 9.97
C ILE A 122 3.14 -3.97 8.87
N SER A 123 2.56 -4.93 8.16
CA SER A 123 1.56 -4.67 7.12
C SER A 123 0.27 -4.05 7.67
N PHE A 124 -0.25 -4.56 8.79
CA PHE A 124 -1.43 -3.97 9.42
C PHE A 124 -1.13 -2.59 10.01
N SER A 125 0.07 -2.37 10.56
CA SER A 125 0.53 -1.04 10.98
C SER A 125 0.54 -0.07 9.80
N TYR A 126 1.08 -0.47 8.63
CA TYR A 126 1.01 0.32 7.40
C TYR A 126 -0.44 0.70 7.07
N ILE A 127 -1.36 -0.29 7.00
CA ILE A 127 -2.76 -0.05 6.65
C ILE A 127 -3.43 0.88 7.67
N GLY A 128 -3.20 0.66 8.97
CA GLY A 128 -3.74 1.50 10.04
C GLY A 128 -3.25 2.95 9.94
N LEU A 129 -1.95 3.15 9.65
CA LEU A 129 -1.37 4.47 9.43
C LEU A 129 -1.94 5.14 8.17
N ARG A 130 -2.21 4.38 7.09
CA ARG A 130 -2.88 4.89 5.88
C ARG A 130 -4.33 5.29 6.15
N ILE A 131 -5.06 4.52 6.95
CA ILE A 131 -6.42 4.88 7.38
C ILE A 131 -6.38 6.16 8.22
N LEU A 132 -5.46 6.26 9.18
CA LEU A 132 -5.27 7.45 9.99
C LEU A 132 -4.93 8.67 9.12
N TYR A 133 -3.99 8.53 8.19
CA TYR A 133 -3.65 9.56 7.20
C TYR A 133 -4.88 10.04 6.44
N ASN A 134 -5.69 9.12 5.91
CA ASN A 134 -6.91 9.46 5.16
C ASN A 134 -7.91 10.23 6.03
N ILE A 135 -8.18 9.76 7.25
CA ILE A 135 -9.11 10.42 8.19
C ILE A 135 -8.62 11.82 8.53
N VAL A 136 -7.35 11.95 8.90
CA VAL A 136 -6.76 13.24 9.29
C VAL A 136 -6.81 14.20 8.13
N TYR A 137 -6.36 13.77 6.94
CA TYR A 137 -6.27 14.64 5.78
C TYR A 137 -7.64 15.09 5.28
N ILE A 138 -8.59 14.16 5.17
CA ILE A 138 -9.91 14.44 4.59
C ILE A 138 -10.80 15.18 5.59
N ARG A 139 -10.84 14.77 6.86
CA ARG A 139 -11.87 15.24 7.80
C ARG A 139 -11.36 16.20 8.85
N LEU A 140 -10.18 15.95 9.42
CA LEU A 140 -9.66 16.73 10.56
C LEU A 140 -8.84 17.96 10.13
N GLN A 141 -8.22 17.92 8.94
CA GLN A 141 -7.42 19.02 8.40
C GLN A 141 -8.24 20.23 7.93
N ASP A 142 -9.54 20.29 8.26
CA ASP A 142 -10.26 21.56 8.27
C ASP A 142 -9.65 22.51 9.31
N ASN A 143 -9.16 21.96 10.42
CA ASN A 143 -8.25 22.66 11.32
C ASN A 143 -6.81 22.35 10.90
N ARG A 144 -6.07 23.41 10.53
CA ARG A 144 -4.70 23.31 10.01
C ARG A 144 -3.70 22.72 11.00
N ASN A 145 -4.00 22.71 12.29
CA ASN A 145 -3.17 22.11 13.34
C ASN A 145 -3.00 20.59 13.19
N TRP A 146 -3.85 19.93 12.40
CA TRP A 146 -3.74 18.49 12.11
C TRP A 146 -2.79 18.16 10.95
N ALA A 147 -2.29 19.15 10.22
CA ALA A 147 -1.38 18.93 9.10
C ALA A 147 -0.08 18.17 9.48
N PRO A 148 0.55 18.42 10.65
CA PRO A 148 1.70 17.63 11.09
C PRO A 148 1.37 16.16 11.34
N VAL A 149 0.21 15.88 11.96
CA VAL A 149 -0.24 14.49 12.24
C VAL A 149 -0.44 13.72 10.94
N ARG A 150 -0.99 14.36 9.92
CA ARG A 150 -1.08 13.77 8.57
C ARG A 150 0.31 13.42 8.05
N SER A 151 1.25 14.36 8.06
CA SER A 151 2.62 14.12 7.56
C SER A 151 3.33 13.01 8.33
N LEU A 152 3.20 12.98 9.66
CA LEU A 152 3.79 11.93 10.50
C LEU A 152 3.19 10.55 10.20
N SER A 153 1.87 10.47 10.07
CA SER A 153 1.18 9.21 9.72
C SER A 153 1.66 8.68 8.37
N TRP A 154 1.87 9.59 7.41
CA TRP A 154 2.43 9.24 6.10
C TRP A 154 3.86 8.71 6.22
N ILE A 155 4.76 9.44 6.90
CA ILE A 155 6.16 9.04 7.08
C ILE A 155 6.27 7.67 7.75
N LEU A 156 5.52 7.45 8.82
CA LEU A 156 5.51 6.16 9.53
C LEU A 156 4.99 5.04 8.64
N SER A 157 3.99 5.29 7.79
CA SER A 157 3.52 4.27 6.84
C SER A 157 4.63 3.90 5.85
N ILE A 158 5.35 4.89 5.31
CA ILE A 158 6.48 4.63 4.41
C ILE A 158 7.61 3.89 5.14
N ALA A 159 7.88 4.22 6.41
CA ALA A 159 8.85 3.51 7.22
C ALA A 159 8.49 2.02 7.37
N CYS A 160 7.21 1.67 7.59
CA CYS A 160 6.77 0.27 7.61
C CYS A 160 7.11 -0.46 6.31
N THR A 161 6.91 0.18 5.15
CA THR A 161 7.29 -0.39 3.86
C THR A 161 8.79 -0.66 3.77
N PHE A 162 9.63 0.29 4.17
CA PHE A 162 11.09 0.09 4.20
C PHE A 162 11.52 -0.97 5.22
N THR A 163 10.84 -1.10 6.36
CA THR A 163 11.09 -2.19 7.32
C THR A 163 10.90 -3.57 6.67
N LEU A 164 9.89 -3.75 5.81
CA LEU A 164 9.70 -5.01 5.07
C LEU A 164 10.88 -5.29 4.14
N TYR A 165 11.37 -4.28 3.42
CA TYR A 165 12.56 -4.43 2.55
C TYR A 165 13.82 -4.75 3.34
N PHE A 166 14.09 -4.02 4.42
CA PHE A 166 15.29 -4.25 5.23
C PHE A 166 15.27 -5.64 5.87
N THR A 167 14.12 -6.07 6.40
CA THR A 167 14.02 -7.41 6.98
C THR A 167 14.13 -8.53 5.95
N ALA A 168 13.61 -8.32 4.74
CA ALA A 168 13.83 -9.23 3.61
C ALA A 168 15.31 -9.32 3.24
N ALA A 169 15.99 -8.18 3.08
CA ALA A 169 17.41 -8.11 2.75
C ALA A 169 18.28 -8.78 3.82
N SER A 170 18.01 -8.53 5.10
CA SER A 170 18.73 -9.19 6.21
C SER A 170 18.53 -10.70 6.21
N LYS A 171 17.34 -11.20 5.84
CA LYS A 171 17.09 -12.64 5.73
C LYS A 171 17.89 -13.28 4.60
N PHE A 172 17.93 -12.65 3.41
CA PHE A 172 18.73 -13.15 2.31
C PHE A 172 20.24 -13.11 2.58
N ALA A 173 20.73 -12.09 3.28
CA ALA A 173 22.15 -11.98 3.63
C ALA A 173 22.60 -13.01 4.67
N SER A 174 21.66 -13.63 5.40
CA SER A 174 21.93 -14.61 6.45
C SER A 174 21.67 -16.06 6.01
N ALA A 175 21.24 -16.27 4.76
CA ALA A 175 20.93 -17.56 4.16
C ALA A 175 22.15 -18.09 3.38
#